data_AF-A0A1L7LJU2-F1
#
_entry.id   AF-A0A1L7LJU2-F1
#
_cell.length_a   1.000
_cell.length_b   1.000
_cell.length_c   1.000
_cell.angle_alpha   90.00
_cell.angle_beta   90.00
_cell.angle_gamma   90.00
#
_symmetry.space_group_name_H-M   'P 1'
#
loop_
_entity.id
_entity.type
_entity.pdbx_description
1 polymer ?
#
loop_
_entity_poly.entity_id
_entity_poly.type
_entity_poly.pdbx_seq_one_letter_code
_entity_poly.pdbx_strand_id
1 'polypeptide(L)' 'MQYTHLGNTGLEVSKLCLGCMSFGDASRGFQSGWLLNEEDSRVIIKKALDSGINFF' A
#
# COMPACT_ATOMS: atom_id res chain seq x y z
N MET A 1 10.86 -11.62 -0.91
CA MET A 1 9.71 -11.24 -1.78
C MET A 1 9.79 -12.02 -3.09
N GLN A 2 8.65 -12.30 -3.74
CA GLN A 2 8.59 -12.81 -5.12
C GLN A 2 8.10 -11.70 -6.05
N TYR A 3 8.67 -11.62 -7.25
CA TYR A 3 8.33 -10.61 -8.25
C TYR A 3 7.77 -11.22 -9.54
N THR A 4 7.05 -10.42 -10.33
CA THR A 4 6.47 -10.77 -11.62
C THR A 4 6.43 -9.55 -12.54
N HIS A 5 6.40 -9.76 -13.86
CA HIS A 5 6.19 -8.65 -14.79
C HIS A 5 4.73 -8.20 -14.80
N LEU A 6 4.52 -6.88 -14.81
CA LEU A 6 3.19 -6.29 -14.97
C LEU A 6 2.82 -6.23 -16.46
N GLY A 7 2.28 -7.34 -16.97
CA GLY A 7 1.95 -7.47 -18.39
C GLY A 7 3.15 -7.17 -19.29
N ASN A 8 2.94 -6.37 -20.34
CA ASN A 8 3.97 -6.00 -21.31
C ASN A 8 4.59 -4.62 -21.05
N THR A 9 4.49 -4.10 -19.81
CA THR A 9 4.95 -2.74 -19.47
C THR A 9 6.46 -2.63 -19.28
N GLY A 10 7.16 -3.76 -19.13
CA GLY A 10 8.57 -3.80 -18.74
C GLY A 10 8.82 -3.58 -17.23
N LEU A 11 7.77 -3.34 -16.44
CA LEU A 11 7.88 -3.21 -14.98
C LEU A 11 7.92 -4.59 -14.32
N GLU A 12 8.81 -4.75 -13.34
CA GLU A 12 8.84 -5.89 -12.42
C GLU A 12 8.29 -5.45 -11.05
N VAL A 13 7.20 -6.11 -10.62
CA VAL A 13 6.44 -5.77 -9.42
C VAL A 13 6.36 -6.95 -8.46
N SER A 14 6.20 -6.68 -7.16
CA SER A 14 5.96 -7.72 -6.17
C SER A 14 4.65 -8.45 -6.50
N LYS A 15 4.62 -9.78 -6.34
CA LYS A 15 3.40 -10.58 -6.57
C LYS A 15 2.23 -10.19 -5.68
N LEU A 16 2.52 -9.55 -4.55
CA LEU A 16 1.53 -8.95 -3.65
C LEU A 16 1.57 -7.42 -3.80
N CYS A 17 0.38 -6.82 -3.86
CA CYS A 17 0.18 -5.38 -3.89
C CYS A 17 -0.35 -4.89 -2.53
N LEU A 18 0.19 -3.79 -2.02
CA LEU A 18 -0.34 -3.13 -0.82
C LEU A 18 -1.47 -2.17 -1.22
N GLY A 19 -2.72 -2.61 -1.07
CA GLY A 19 -3.87 -1.73 -1.27
C GLY A 19 -3.92 -0.58 -0.25
N CYS A 20 -4.22 0.63 -0.74
CA CYS A 20 -4.18 1.86 0.06
C CYS A 20 -5.56 2.42 0.44
N MET A 21 -6.65 1.63 0.33
CA MET A 21 -8.03 2.09 0.55
C MET A 21 -8.28 2.65 1.96
N SER A 22 -7.55 2.16 2.96
CA SER A 22 -7.65 2.61 4.34
C SER A 22 -6.77 3.82 4.65
N PHE A 23 -5.97 4.34 3.73
CA PHE A 23 -5.08 5.47 4.03
C PHE A 23 -5.77 6.78 3.65
N GLY A 24 -5.97 7.67 4.61
CA GLY A 24 -6.67 8.93 4.35
C GLY A 24 -7.04 9.72 5.60
N ASP A 25 -7.80 10.79 5.39
CA ASP A 25 -8.24 11.67 6.47
C ASP A 25 -9.50 11.10 7.15
N ALA A 26 -9.31 10.47 8.31
CA ALA A 26 -10.42 9.93 9.11
C ALA A 26 -11.42 10.99 9.60
N SER A 27 -11.08 12.28 9.54
CA SER A 27 -12.02 13.37 9.86
C SER A 27 -12.97 13.70 8.69
N ARG A 28 -12.73 13.15 7.49
CA ARG A 28 -13.48 13.47 6.28
C ARG A 28 -14.29 12.27 5.77
N GLY A 29 -15.60 12.32 6.02
CA GLY A 29 -16.58 11.43 5.38
C GLY A 29 -17.02 10.21 6.20
N PHE A 30 -17.85 9.37 5.60
CA PHE A 30 -18.50 8.22 6.25
C PHE A 30 -17.57 7.03 6.52
N GLN A 31 -16.33 7.11 6.06
CA GLN A 31 -15.33 6.04 6.09
C GLN A 31 -14.41 6.12 7.32
N SER A 32 -14.66 7.09 8.22
CA SER A 32 -13.84 7.40 9.38
C SER A 32 -13.53 6.20 10.29
N GLY A 33 -14.38 5.16 10.28
CA GLY A 33 -14.22 3.96 11.12
C GLY A 33 -13.06 3.03 10.73
N TRP A 34 -12.49 3.15 9.53
CA TRP A 34 -11.39 2.28 9.06
C TRP A 34 -10.26 3.03 8.34
N LEU A 35 -10.28 4.36 8.40
CA LEU A 35 -9.22 5.19 7.83
C LEU A 35 -8.07 5.34 8.83
N LEU A 36 -6.86 5.31 8.31
CA LEU A 36 -5.61 5.54 9.01
C LEU A 36 -5.05 6.87 8.53
N ASN A 37 -4.68 7.73 9.48
CA ASN A 37 -4.00 8.98 9.18
C ASN A 37 -2.60 8.72 8.60
N GLU A 38 -1.88 9.79 8.27
CA GLU A 38 -0.55 9.69 7.68
C GLU A 38 0.46 8.95 8.57
N GLU A 39 0.49 9.26 9.87
CA GLU A 39 1.45 8.67 10.81
C GLU A 39 1.24 7.16 10.96
N ASP A 40 -0.01 6.73 11.12
CA ASP A 40 -0.36 5.31 11.25
C ASP A 40 -0.13 4.55 9.93
N SER A 41 -0.46 5.18 8.79
CA SER A 41 -0.25 4.60 7.47
C SER A 41 1.24 4.39 7.17
N ARG A 42 2.12 5.31 7.61
CA ARG A 42 3.58 5.22 7.41
C ARG A 42 4.18 3.97 8.04
N VAL A 43 3.66 3.50 9.17
CA VAL A 43 4.14 2.26 9.81
C VAL A 43 3.89 1.04 8.92
N ILE A 44 2.71 0.97 8.30
CA ILE A 44 2.33 -0.11 7.39
C ILE A 44 3.15 -0.06 6.10
N ILE A 45 3.24 1.12 5.49
CA ILE A 45 4.02 1.33 4.25
C ILE A 45 5.49 0.96 4.50
N LYS A 46 6.07 1.41 5.61
CA LYS A 46 7.45 1.05 5.97
C LYS A 46 7.64 -0.45 6.06
N LYS A 47 6.74 -1.17 6.75
CA LYS A 47 6.84 -2.62 6.87
C LYS A 47 6.69 -3.34 5.53
N ALA A 48 5.84 -2.84 4.65
CA ALA A 48 5.70 -3.37 3.28
C ALA A 48 6.99 -3.21 2.48
N LEU A 49 7.60 -2.02 2.53
CA LEU A 49 8.89 -1.72 1.88
C LEU A 49 10.02 -2.59 2.45
N ASP A 50 10.13 -2.68 3.78
CA ASP A 50 11.14 -3.50 4.46
C ASP A 50 10.97 -5.01 4.11
N SER A 51 9.77 -5.43 3.72
CA SER A 51 9.46 -6.80 3.26
C SER A 51 9.69 -7.00 1.75
N GLY A 52 10.03 -5.95 1.02
CA GLY A 52 10.31 -5.95 -0.42
C GLY A 52 9.10 -5.69 -1.32
N ILE A 53 7.95 -5.28 -0.79
CA ILE A 53 6.80 -4.86 -1.62
C ILE A 53 7.17 -3.56 -2.34
N ASN A 54 6.97 -3.53 -3.66
CA ASN A 54 7.19 -2.35 -4.50
C ASN A 54 5.94 -1.98 -5.34
N PHE A 55 4.80 -2.62 -5.07
CA PHE A 55 3.53 -2.40 -5.77
C PHE A 55 2.45 -1.99 -4.77
N PHE A 56 1.79 -0.87 -5.05
CA PHE A 56 0.85 -0.14 -4.18
C PHE A 56 -0.35 0.36 -4.97
#